data_AF-J1GZ90-F1
#
_entry.id   AF-J1GZ90-F1
#
_cell.length_a   1.000
_cell.length_b   1.000
_cell.length_c   1.000
_cell.angle_alpha   90.00
_cell.angle_beta   90.00
_cell.angle_gamma   90.00
#
_symmetry.space_group_name_H-M   'P 1'
#
loop_
_entity.id
_entity.type
_entity.pdbx_description
1 polymer ?
#
loop_
_entity_poly.entity_id
_entity_poly.type
_entity_poly.pdbx_seq_one_letter_code
_entity_poly.pdbx_strand_id
1 'polypeptide(L)'
;MKQELEVFFDYACPYCLRAHEYLTELMPQYPDISVVWRPCEAHPRPDRYGLHSDLCIQGYFFALENGVDVLAYHARMYRAALKDRIDIESVDVLTDSVRDLVNADAFRLALQQGTYQKALAESNQLAFERSGVWVVPAYRMEGRKIDAVENVGVSKEQLRRFLDQANG
;
A
#
# COMPACT_ATOMS: atom_id res chain seq x y z
N MET A 1 21.45 13.38 0.82
CA MET A 1 20.23 12.82 1.43
C MET A 1 19.52 12.04 0.35
N LYS A 2 18.92 10.89 0.66
CA LYS A 2 18.10 10.16 -0.32
C LYS A 2 16.80 10.93 -0.56
N GLN A 3 16.33 10.96 -1.79
CA GLN A 3 15.00 11.48 -2.12
C GLN A 3 13.94 10.45 -1.70
N GLU A 4 12.80 10.93 -1.23
CA GLU A 4 11.69 10.06 -0.85
C GLU A 4 10.61 10.05 -1.93
N LEU A 5 10.37 8.87 -2.51
CA LEU A 5 9.22 8.61 -3.36
C LEU A 5 8.08 8.09 -2.49
N GLU A 6 7.14 8.96 -2.17
CA GLU A 6 5.90 8.53 -1.53
C GLU A 6 5.00 7.83 -2.55
N VAL A 7 4.52 6.64 -2.21
CA VAL A 7 3.65 5.83 -3.06
C VAL A 7 2.35 5.59 -2.31
N PHE A 8 1.27 6.21 -2.76
CA PHE A 8 -0.07 6.07 -2.21
C PHE A 8 -0.78 4.89 -2.89
N PHE A 9 -1.30 3.95 -2.11
CA PHE A 9 -1.82 2.69 -2.64
C PHE A 9 -2.92 2.07 -1.77
N ASP A 10 -3.68 1.15 -2.38
CA ASP A 10 -4.70 0.33 -1.71
C ASP A 10 -4.51 -1.14 -2.15
N TYR A 11 -4.61 -2.09 -1.22
CA TYR A 11 -4.55 -3.52 -1.49
C TYR A 11 -5.74 -4.05 -2.32
N ALA A 12 -6.88 -3.37 -2.30
CA ALA A 12 -8.03 -3.69 -3.14
C ALA A 12 -7.87 -3.20 -4.60
N CYS A 13 -6.80 -2.44 -4.92
CA CYS A 13 -6.62 -1.85 -6.24
C CYS A 13 -5.67 -2.66 -7.14
N PRO A 14 -6.12 -3.17 -8.30
CA PRO A 14 -5.27 -3.92 -9.23
C PRO A 14 -4.17 -3.07 -9.90
N TYR A 15 -4.37 -1.77 -10.02
CA TYR A 15 -3.33 -0.86 -10.52
C TYR A 15 -2.22 -0.64 -9.48
N CYS A 16 -2.55 -0.71 -8.18
CA CYS A 16 -1.57 -0.64 -7.10
C CYS A 16 -0.67 -1.89 -7.05
N LEU A 17 -1.23 -3.08 -7.30
CA LEU A 17 -0.44 -4.30 -7.51
C LEU A 17 0.59 -4.10 -8.63
N ARG A 18 0.16 -3.63 -9.81
CA ARG A 18 1.06 -3.35 -10.93
C ARG A 18 2.12 -2.31 -10.58
N ALA A 19 1.77 -1.28 -9.82
CA ALA A 19 2.72 -0.28 -9.34
C ALA A 19 3.82 -0.90 -8.46
N HIS A 20 3.47 -1.81 -7.54
CA HIS A 20 4.44 -2.49 -6.69
C HIS A 20 5.36 -3.40 -7.52
N GLU A 21 4.83 -4.10 -8.52
CA GLU A 21 5.62 -4.90 -9.47
C GLU A 21 6.62 -4.01 -10.24
N TYR A 22 6.16 -2.86 -10.75
CA TYR A 22 7.02 -1.90 -11.45
C TYR A 22 8.12 -1.33 -10.56
N LEU A 23 7.79 -0.93 -9.33
CA LEU A 23 8.77 -0.39 -8.37
C LEU A 23 9.81 -1.46 -7.99
N THR A 24 9.38 -2.71 -7.77
CA THR A 24 10.30 -3.81 -7.47
C THR A 24 11.34 -3.99 -8.58
N GLU A 25 10.92 -3.85 -9.84
CA GLU A 25 11.81 -3.97 -10.99
C GLU A 25 12.68 -2.72 -11.25
N LEU A 26 12.16 -1.52 -10.98
CA LEU A 26 12.83 -0.26 -11.29
C LEU A 26 13.81 0.17 -10.19
N MET A 27 13.45 -0.01 -8.92
CA MET A 27 14.17 0.62 -7.81
C MET A 27 15.65 0.20 -7.64
N PRO A 28 16.09 -1.02 -8.04
CA PRO A 28 17.52 -1.33 -8.08
C PRO A 28 18.37 -0.38 -8.95
N GLN A 29 17.75 0.35 -9.89
CA GLN A 29 18.43 1.30 -10.78
C GLN A 29 18.55 2.71 -10.19
N TYR A 30 17.88 3.00 -9.07
CA TYR A 30 17.83 4.34 -8.45
C TYR A 30 18.21 4.28 -6.95
N PRO A 31 19.49 4.01 -6.62
CA PRO A 31 19.92 3.79 -5.23
C PRO A 31 19.77 5.00 -4.31
N ASP A 32 19.67 6.20 -4.88
CA ASP A 32 19.50 7.48 -4.17
C ASP A 32 18.05 7.84 -3.88
N ILE A 33 17.10 7.02 -4.32
CA ILE A 33 15.67 7.18 -4.07
C ILE A 33 15.20 6.06 -3.14
N SER A 34 14.52 6.41 -2.04
CA SER A 34 13.84 5.47 -1.15
C SER A 34 12.34 5.55 -1.32
N VAL A 35 11.68 4.39 -1.37
CA VAL A 35 10.22 4.32 -1.41
C VAL A 35 9.65 4.47 -0.02
N VAL A 36 8.69 5.39 0.13
CA VAL A 36 7.87 5.54 1.33
C VAL A 36 6.46 5.06 0.98
N TRP A 37 6.08 3.90 1.50
CA TRP A 37 4.77 3.30 1.26
C TRP A 37 3.70 4.01 2.09
N ARG A 38 2.66 4.54 1.43
CA ARG A 38 1.56 5.29 2.04
C ARG A 38 0.23 4.57 1.76
N PRO A 39 -0.16 3.55 2.55
CA PRO A 39 -1.42 2.86 2.32
C PRO A 39 -2.60 3.80 2.59
N CYS A 40 -3.65 3.71 1.80
CA CYS A 40 -4.93 4.36 2.07
C CYS A 40 -6.07 3.47 1.56
N GLU A 41 -7.21 3.55 2.24
CA GLU A 41 -8.41 2.83 1.84
C GLU A 41 -9.24 3.70 0.90
N ALA A 42 -9.35 3.32 -0.36
CA ALA A 42 -10.11 4.04 -1.38
C ALA A 42 -11.62 3.91 -1.17
N HIS A 43 -12.07 2.79 -0.59
CA HIS A 43 -13.48 2.49 -0.31
C HIS A 43 -13.70 2.22 1.19
N PRO A 44 -13.59 3.24 2.07
CA PRO A 44 -13.79 3.05 3.49
C PRO A 44 -15.26 2.78 3.82
N ARG A 45 -15.49 2.02 4.90
CA ARG A 45 -16.84 1.85 5.45
C ARG A 45 -17.44 3.24 5.80
N PRO A 46 -18.75 3.46 5.60
CA PRO A 46 -19.80 2.50 5.28
C PRO A 46 -20.09 2.33 3.79
N ASP A 47 -19.14 2.64 2.90
CA ASP A 47 -19.29 2.29 1.47
C ASP A 47 -19.67 0.81 1.36
N ARG A 48 -20.65 0.50 0.52
CA ARG A 48 -21.13 -0.88 0.29
C ARG A 48 -20.53 -1.48 -0.96
N TYR A 49 -19.82 -0.68 -1.74
CA TYR A 49 -19.21 -1.09 -2.99
C TYR A 49 -17.72 -1.33 -2.79
N GLY A 50 -17.26 -2.47 -3.30
CA GLY A 50 -15.86 -2.85 -3.23
C GLY A 50 -15.52 -3.67 -1.99
N LEU A 51 -14.29 -4.15 -2.01
CA LEU A 51 -13.68 -4.91 -0.93
C LEU A 51 -13.05 -3.92 0.06
N HIS A 52 -13.30 -4.07 1.36
CA HIS A 52 -12.64 -3.23 2.36
C HIS A 52 -11.24 -3.76 2.65
N SER A 53 -10.24 -2.88 2.53
CA SER A 53 -8.83 -3.21 2.75
C SER A 53 -8.31 -2.74 4.10
N ASP A 54 -9.19 -2.20 4.96
CA ASP A 54 -8.88 -1.70 6.30
C ASP A 54 -8.06 -2.68 7.13
N LEU A 55 -8.41 -3.96 7.16
CA LEU A 55 -7.64 -4.98 7.90
C LEU A 55 -6.26 -5.24 7.30
N CYS A 56 -6.13 -5.28 5.97
CA CYS A 56 -4.84 -5.41 5.29
C CYS A 56 -3.93 -4.20 5.58
N ILE A 57 -4.49 -3.00 5.63
CA ILE A 57 -3.73 -1.78 5.92
C ILE A 57 -3.34 -1.71 7.40
N GLN A 58 -4.23 -2.06 8.31
CA GLN A 58 -3.88 -2.18 9.74
C GLN A 58 -2.80 -3.23 9.96
N GLY A 59 -2.88 -4.36 9.25
CA GLY A 59 -1.85 -5.38 9.31
C GLY A 59 -0.51 -4.95 8.70
N TYR A 60 -0.50 -4.01 7.76
CA TYR A 60 0.73 -3.37 7.28
C TYR A 60 1.41 -2.55 8.39
N PHE A 61 0.65 -1.79 9.18
CA PHE A 61 1.23 -1.07 10.32
C PHE A 61 1.75 -2.02 11.40
N PHE A 62 1.06 -3.14 11.63
CA PHE A 62 1.61 -4.22 12.48
C PHE A 62 2.95 -4.73 11.93
N ALA A 63 3.00 -5.04 10.62
CA ALA A 63 4.20 -5.55 9.97
C ALA A 63 5.37 -4.58 10.10
N LEU A 64 5.14 -3.27 9.90
CA LEU A 64 6.13 -2.22 10.10
C LEU A 64 6.67 -2.19 11.54
N GLU A 65 5.77 -2.12 12.53
CA GLU A 65 6.15 -2.02 13.95
C GLU A 65 6.94 -3.24 14.42
N ASN A 66 6.64 -4.42 13.88
CA ASN A 66 7.25 -5.68 14.26
C ASN A 66 8.45 -6.09 13.38
N GLY A 67 8.92 -5.21 12.49
CA GLY A 67 10.10 -5.47 11.66
C GLY A 67 9.93 -6.60 10.63
N VAL A 68 8.69 -6.87 10.21
CA VAL A 68 8.36 -7.83 9.15
C VAL A 68 8.83 -7.27 7.81
N ASP A 69 9.27 -8.16 6.90
CA ASP A 69 9.58 -7.76 5.52
C ASP A 69 8.32 -7.19 4.85
N VAL A 70 8.31 -5.87 4.67
CA VAL A 70 7.17 -5.13 4.10
C VAL A 70 6.91 -5.51 2.64
N LEU A 71 7.94 -5.87 1.87
CA LEU A 71 7.74 -6.28 0.47
C LEU A 71 7.07 -7.65 0.41
N ALA A 72 7.48 -8.58 1.28
CA ALA A 72 6.80 -9.87 1.44
C ALA A 72 5.35 -9.69 1.91
N TYR A 73 5.11 -8.76 2.83
CA TYR A 73 3.77 -8.41 3.30
C TYR A 73 2.90 -7.86 2.18
N HIS A 74 3.38 -6.88 1.40
CA HIS A 74 2.66 -6.33 0.26
C HIS A 74 2.29 -7.42 -0.75
N ALA A 75 3.25 -8.27 -1.12
CA ALA A 75 3.02 -9.37 -2.05
C ALA A 75 1.95 -10.34 -1.54
N ARG A 76 1.92 -10.63 -0.22
CA ARG A 76 0.90 -11.47 0.41
C ARG A 76 -0.48 -10.83 0.35
N MET A 77 -0.60 -9.55 0.72
CA MET A 77 -1.88 -8.84 0.74
C MET A 77 -2.50 -8.70 -0.66
N TYR A 78 -1.71 -8.37 -1.69
CA TYR A 78 -2.24 -8.34 -3.05
C TYR A 78 -2.65 -9.72 -3.57
N ARG A 79 -1.89 -10.78 -3.21
CA ARG A 79 -2.30 -12.14 -3.57
C ARG A 79 -3.63 -12.50 -2.90
N ALA A 80 -3.74 -12.28 -1.59
CA ALA A 80 -4.95 -12.53 -0.82
C ALA A 80 -6.16 -11.79 -1.39
N ALA A 81 -6.04 -10.49 -1.64
CA ALA A 81 -7.15 -9.64 -2.09
C ALA A 81 -7.54 -9.88 -3.56
N LEU A 82 -6.55 -10.00 -4.47
CA LEU A 82 -6.81 -9.89 -5.91
C LEU A 82 -6.66 -11.20 -6.70
N LYS A 83 -5.80 -12.11 -6.23
CA LYS A 83 -5.51 -13.38 -6.91
C LYS A 83 -6.33 -14.52 -6.30
N ASP A 84 -6.11 -14.77 -5.02
CA ASP A 84 -6.75 -15.88 -4.28
C ASP A 84 -8.18 -15.49 -3.85
N ARG A 85 -8.43 -14.18 -3.67
CA ARG A 85 -9.72 -13.59 -3.29
C ARG A 85 -10.29 -14.24 -2.03
N ILE A 86 -9.43 -14.41 -1.03
CA ILE A 86 -9.86 -14.84 0.30
C ILE A 86 -10.66 -13.71 0.96
N ASP A 87 -11.39 -14.04 2.02
CA ASP A 87 -12.10 -13.04 2.82
C ASP A 87 -11.12 -12.21 3.66
N ILE A 88 -10.59 -11.12 3.07
CA ILE A 88 -9.65 -10.22 3.76
C ILE A 88 -10.33 -9.32 4.81
N GLU A 89 -11.67 -9.31 4.87
CA GLU A 89 -12.44 -8.58 5.88
C GLU A 89 -12.64 -9.43 7.16
N SER A 90 -12.29 -10.72 7.11
CA SER A 90 -12.25 -11.60 8.26
C SER A 90 -10.86 -11.61 8.90
N VAL A 91 -10.79 -11.22 10.17
CA VAL A 91 -9.53 -11.22 10.94
C VAL A 91 -8.90 -12.62 10.99
N ASP A 92 -9.70 -13.67 11.17
CA ASP A 92 -9.20 -15.04 11.27
C ASP A 92 -8.63 -15.53 9.94
N VAL A 93 -9.35 -15.31 8.84
CA VAL A 93 -8.89 -15.68 7.49
C VAL A 93 -7.63 -14.92 7.10
N LEU A 94 -7.60 -13.60 7.35
CA LEU A 94 -6.43 -12.78 7.07
C LEU A 94 -5.22 -13.22 7.91
N THR A 95 -5.41 -13.48 9.21
CA THR A 95 -4.36 -13.97 10.11
C THR A 95 -3.77 -15.28 9.62
N ASP A 96 -4.61 -16.25 9.27
CA ASP A 96 -4.17 -17.54 8.78
C ASP A 96 -3.38 -17.40 7.47
N SER A 97 -3.75 -16.43 6.63
CA SER A 97 -3.05 -16.11 5.39
C SER A 97 -1.67 -15.48 5.57
N VAL A 98 -1.27 -15.04 6.77
CA VAL A 98 0.04 -14.39 7.04
C VAL A 98 0.85 -15.08 8.12
N ARG A 99 0.39 -16.22 8.65
CA ARG A 99 0.98 -16.91 9.82
C ARG A 99 2.45 -17.30 9.69
N ASP A 100 2.96 -17.42 8.48
CA ASP A 100 4.37 -17.69 8.15
C ASP A 100 5.23 -16.41 8.06
N LEU A 101 4.61 -15.23 8.04
CA LEU A 101 5.27 -13.93 7.94
C LEU A 101 5.26 -13.16 9.27
N VAL A 102 4.29 -13.42 10.15
CA VAL A 102 4.07 -12.65 11.39
C VAL A 102 3.84 -13.58 12.59
N ASN A 103 3.93 -13.03 13.81
CA ASN A 103 3.35 -13.70 14.98
C ASN A 103 1.82 -13.66 14.87
N ALA A 104 1.22 -14.78 14.48
CA ALA A 104 -0.21 -14.89 14.19
C ALA A 104 -1.11 -14.48 15.37
N ASP A 105 -0.76 -14.86 16.60
CA ASP A 105 -1.58 -14.55 17.78
C ASP A 105 -1.55 -13.04 18.08
N ALA A 106 -0.38 -12.42 18.01
CA ALA A 106 -0.22 -10.98 18.20
C ALA A 106 -0.89 -10.19 17.07
N PHE A 107 -0.78 -10.65 15.83
CA PHE A 107 -1.43 -10.03 14.66
C PHE A 107 -2.95 -10.07 14.80
N ARG A 108 -3.51 -11.24 15.10
CA ARG A 108 -4.95 -11.43 15.34
C ARG A 108 -5.45 -10.50 16.43
N LEU A 109 -4.77 -10.49 17.58
CA LEU A 109 -5.14 -9.66 18.72
C LEU A 109 -5.11 -8.18 18.35
N ALA A 110 -4.06 -7.73 17.65
CA ALA A 110 -3.92 -6.34 17.27
C ALA A 110 -5.05 -5.87 16.34
N LEU A 111 -5.45 -6.71 15.37
CA LEU A 111 -6.57 -6.42 14.47
C LEU A 111 -7.92 -6.43 15.19
N GLN A 112 -8.18 -7.43 16.06
CA GLN A 112 -9.42 -7.50 16.85
C GLN A 112 -9.60 -6.28 17.78
N GLN A 113 -8.50 -5.76 18.32
CA GLN A 113 -8.51 -4.59 19.18
C GLN A 113 -8.54 -3.25 18.41
N GLY A 114 -8.41 -3.28 17.07
CA GLY A 114 -8.33 -2.06 16.27
C GLY A 114 -7.07 -1.23 16.56
N THR A 115 -5.97 -1.88 16.96
CA THR A 115 -4.73 -1.22 17.44
C THR A 115 -4.23 -0.17 16.45
N TYR A 116 -4.39 -0.42 15.15
CA TYR A 116 -3.88 0.44 14.07
C TYR A 116 -4.98 1.26 13.37
N GLN A 117 -6.20 1.32 13.90
CA GLN A 117 -7.28 2.13 13.32
C GLN A 117 -6.90 3.61 13.24
N LYS A 118 -6.22 4.13 14.28
CA LYS A 118 -5.73 5.51 14.28
C LYS A 118 -4.69 5.75 13.18
N ALA A 119 -3.75 4.81 13.01
CA ALA A 119 -2.73 4.91 11.96
C ALA A 119 -3.36 4.87 10.55
N LEU A 120 -4.35 4.00 10.33
CA LEU A 120 -5.15 3.98 9.09
C LEU A 120 -5.86 5.32 8.85
N ALA A 121 -6.54 5.88 9.87
CA ALA A 121 -7.21 7.16 9.75
C ALA A 121 -6.24 8.31 9.39
N GLU A 122 -5.07 8.35 10.04
CA GLU A 122 -4.01 9.33 9.74
C GLU A 122 -3.44 9.14 8.33
N SER A 123 -3.30 7.91 7.87
CA SER A 123 -2.82 7.59 6.52
C SER A 123 -3.83 7.99 5.44
N ASN A 124 -5.12 7.75 5.67
CA ASN A 124 -6.20 8.23 4.82
C ASN A 124 -6.21 9.77 4.78
N GLN A 125 -6.08 10.43 5.93
CA GLN A 125 -6.00 11.89 5.99
C GLN A 125 -4.81 12.43 5.20
N LEU A 126 -3.64 11.81 5.33
CA LEU A 126 -2.46 12.18 4.58
C LEU A 126 -2.70 12.06 3.07
N ALA A 127 -3.25 10.94 2.61
CA ALA A 127 -3.52 10.71 1.18
C ALA A 127 -4.52 11.73 0.60
N PHE A 128 -5.71 11.80 1.17
CA PHE A 128 -6.85 12.50 0.56
C PHE A 128 -6.83 14.01 0.85
N GLU A 129 -6.50 14.43 2.07
CA GLU A 129 -6.59 15.83 2.47
C GLU A 129 -5.27 16.59 2.28
N ARG A 130 -4.13 15.94 2.55
CA ARG A 130 -2.82 16.62 2.59
C ARG A 130 -2.00 16.44 1.32
N SER A 131 -2.18 15.32 0.61
CA SER A 131 -1.40 14.98 -0.58
C SER A 131 -2.21 15.05 -1.89
N GLY A 132 -3.50 15.38 -1.81
CA GLY A 132 -4.40 15.56 -2.95
C GLY A 132 -4.49 14.31 -3.84
N VAL A 133 -4.48 13.12 -3.23
CA VAL A 133 -4.62 11.85 -3.93
C VAL A 133 -6.10 11.61 -4.17
N TRP A 134 -6.53 11.65 -5.43
CA TRP A 134 -7.92 11.33 -5.80
C TRP A 134 -8.08 9.90 -6.32
N VAL A 135 -7.01 9.34 -6.88
CA VAL A 135 -6.99 8.01 -7.48
C VAL A 135 -5.65 7.35 -7.14
N VAL A 136 -5.71 6.10 -6.67
CA VAL A 136 -4.52 5.27 -6.44
C VAL A 136 -4.22 4.35 -7.64
N PRO A 137 -2.95 4.05 -7.94
CA PRO A 137 -1.74 4.51 -7.26
C PRO A 137 -1.41 5.97 -7.58
N ALA A 138 -0.84 6.69 -6.61
CA ALA A 138 -0.33 8.04 -6.80
C ALA A 138 1.07 8.18 -6.20
N TYR A 139 1.87 9.09 -6.76
CA TYR A 139 3.28 9.23 -6.39
C TYR A 139 3.61 10.69 -6.13
N ARG A 140 4.40 10.95 -5.08
CA ARG A 140 4.91 12.27 -4.72
C ARG A 140 6.41 12.18 -4.46
N MET A 141 7.16 13.15 -4.96
CA MET A 141 8.61 13.24 -4.71
C MET A 141 9.07 14.67 -4.97
N GLU A 142 9.64 15.35 -3.97
CA GLU A 142 10.26 16.69 -4.10
C GLU A 142 9.38 17.73 -4.84
N GLY A 143 8.10 17.83 -4.46
CA GLY A 143 7.13 18.75 -5.08
C GLY A 143 6.63 18.34 -6.47
N ARG A 144 7.16 17.25 -7.04
CA ARG A 144 6.68 16.63 -8.27
C ARG A 144 5.65 15.55 -7.94
N LYS A 145 4.73 15.31 -8.88
CA LYS A 145 3.71 14.27 -8.72
C LYS A 145 3.40 13.55 -10.02
N ILE A 146 2.92 12.32 -9.88
CA ILE A 146 2.20 11.60 -10.92
C ILE A 146 0.96 10.95 -10.28
N ASP A 147 -0.21 11.21 -10.88
CA ASP A 147 -1.49 10.67 -10.44
C ASP A 147 -1.97 9.63 -11.46
N ALA A 148 -2.59 8.55 -10.97
CA ALA A 148 -3.25 7.59 -11.84
C ALA A 148 -4.45 8.21 -12.55
N VAL A 149 -4.69 7.76 -13.78
CA VAL A 149 -5.97 7.94 -14.44
C VAL A 149 -6.89 6.80 -14.02
N GLU A 150 -8.12 7.12 -13.63
CA GLU A 150 -9.12 6.13 -13.20
C GLU A 150 -9.29 5.04 -14.28
N ASN A 151 -9.35 3.77 -13.85
CA ASN A 151 -9.41 2.59 -14.73
C ASN A 151 -8.24 2.42 -15.73
N VAL A 152 -7.16 3.19 -15.60
CA VAL A 152 -5.97 3.08 -16.45
C VAL A 152 -4.69 2.89 -15.61
N GLY A 153 -4.57 3.61 -14.49
CA GLY A 153 -3.40 3.57 -13.61
C GLY A 153 -2.24 4.42 -14.13
N VAL A 154 -1.02 4.04 -13.75
CA VAL A 154 0.25 4.62 -14.21
C VAL A 154 1.06 3.52 -14.90
N SER A 155 1.55 3.78 -16.10
CA SER A 155 2.40 2.83 -16.82
C SER A 155 3.83 2.79 -16.25
N LYS A 156 4.52 1.66 -16.41
CA LYS A 156 5.93 1.51 -16.03
C LYS A 156 6.83 2.58 -16.68
N GLU A 157 6.54 2.93 -17.93
CA GLU A 157 7.29 3.95 -18.68
C GLU A 157 7.11 5.36 -18.09
N GLN A 158 5.88 5.72 -17.70
CA GLN A 158 5.63 7.00 -17.02
C GLN A 158 6.37 7.06 -15.68
N LEU A 159 6.32 5.98 -14.89
CA LEU A 159 7.02 5.90 -13.62
C LEU A 159 8.55 5.99 -13.82
N ARG A 160 9.10 5.28 -14.81
CA ARG A 160 10.53 5.37 -15.16
C ARG A 160 10.95 6.79 -15.52
N ARG A 161 10.22 7.48 -16.39
CA ARG A 161 10.50 8.89 -16.73
C ARG A 161 10.42 9.82 -15.52
N PHE A 162 9.50 9.54 -14.60
CA PHE A 162 9.37 10.31 -13.36
C PHE A 162 10.62 10.18 -12.49
N LEU A 163 11.14 8.96 -12.34
CA LEU A 163 12.37 8.65 -11.61
C LEU A 163 13.62 9.22 -12.30
N ASP A 164 13.74 9.07 -13.63
CA ASP A 164 14.87 9.57 -14.42
C ASP A 164 15.07 11.09 -14.24
N GLN A 165 13.98 11.85 -14.23
CA GLN A 165 13.99 13.30 -14.02
C GLN A 165 14.35 13.73 -12.58
N ALA A 166 14.35 12.81 -11.61
CA ALA A 166 14.77 13.11 -10.24
C ALA A 166 16.27 12.87 -10.02
N ASN A 167 16.85 12.03 -10.87
CA ASN A 167 18.21 11.51 -10.76
C ASN A 167 19.21 12.20 -11.71
N GLY A 168 18.76 13.23 -12.44
CA GLY A 168 19.58 14.08 -13.32
C GLY A 168 19.57 15.52 -12.85
#